data_AF-C0N2A4-F1
#
_entry.id   AF-C0N2A4-F1
#
_cell.length_a   1.000
_cell.length_b   1.000
_cell.length_c   1.000
_cell.angle_alpha   90.00
_cell.angle_beta   90.00
_cell.angle_gamma   90.00
#
_symmetry.space_group_name_H-M   'P 1'
#
loop_
_entity.id
_entity.type
_entity.pdbx_description
1 polymer ?
#
loop_
_entity_poly.entity_id
_entity_poly.type
_entity_poly.pdbx_seq_one_letter_code
_entity_poly.pdbx_strand_id
1 'polypeptide(L)'
;MFGLELIKFKRELTQNFSDCFATLKDELGNVPIEIQNDAFINGAIVGVCDAYLDQQQVHKKSSRALILDAVFEEIYRRESVQVQTKVDDWFQQQDSAFFEGHKQASTGIEHSARLKWLSEFAQQNFESANNLIL
;
A
#
# COMPACT_ATOMS: atom_id res chain seq x y z
N MET A 1 26.60 0.67 -4.73
CA MET A 1 25.99 -0.54 -4.14
C MET A 1 24.47 -0.49 -4.33
N PHE A 2 23.98 -0.75 -5.54
CA PHE A 2 22.55 -0.62 -5.86
C PHE A 2 21.62 -1.56 -5.06
N GLY A 3 22.13 -2.70 -4.59
CA GLY A 3 21.31 -3.67 -3.84
C GLY A 3 21.02 -3.27 -2.39
N LEU A 4 21.91 -2.55 -1.72
CA LEU A 4 21.73 -2.18 -0.30
C LEU A 4 20.71 -1.06 -0.12
N GLU A 5 20.67 -0.09 -1.04
CA GLU A 5 19.67 0.99 -1.03
C GLU A 5 18.26 0.42 -1.24
N LEU A 6 18.09 -0.53 -2.16
CA LEU A 6 16.79 -1.15 -2.41
C LEU A 6 16.25 -1.91 -1.19
N ILE A 7 17.13 -2.59 -0.44
CA ILE A 7 16.77 -3.24 0.83
C ILE A 7 16.30 -2.21 1.86
N LYS A 8 16.96 -1.05 1.94
CA LYS A 8 16.56 0.04 2.83
C LYS A 8 15.18 0.58 2.46
N PHE A 9 14.93 0.87 1.18
CA PHE A 9 13.64 1.36 0.68
C PHE A 9 12.52 0.36 0.94
N LYS A 10 12.78 -0.93 0.69
CA LYS A 10 11.84 -2.01 1.00
C LYS A 10 11.44 -1.97 2.47
N ARG A 11 12.43 -1.98 3.38
CA ARG A 11 12.19 -1.98 4.83
C ARG A 11 11.40 -0.76 5.29
N GLU A 12 11.73 0.42 4.77
CA GLU A 12 11.07 1.66 5.15
C GLU A 12 9.60 1.66 4.73
N LEU A 13 9.30 1.31 3.47
CA LEU A 13 7.94 1.25 2.97
C LEU A 13 7.12 0.16 3.68
N THR A 14 7.67 -1.04 3.86
CA THR A 14 6.95 -2.12 4.57
C THR A 14 6.62 -1.70 6.01
N GLN A 15 7.57 -1.08 6.73
CA GLN A 15 7.31 -0.62 8.09
C GLN A 15 6.21 0.45 8.11
N ASN A 16 6.29 1.45 7.22
CA ASN A 16 5.30 2.53 7.16
C ASN A 16 3.89 1.99 6.88
N PHE A 17 3.74 1.04 5.97
CA PHE A 17 2.44 0.43 5.68
C PHE A 17 1.97 -0.50 6.80
N SER A 18 2.88 -1.21 7.46
CA SER A 18 2.54 -2.01 8.63
C SER A 18 1.96 -1.13 9.74
N ASP A 19 2.61 0.00 10.02
CA ASP A 19 2.15 0.98 11.01
C ASP A 19 0.84 1.65 10.58
N CYS A 20 0.68 1.95 9.28
CA CYS A 20 -0.51 2.57 8.71
C CYS A 20 -1.79 1.76 9.00
N PHE A 21 -1.71 0.44 8.87
CA PHE A 21 -2.85 -0.46 9.03
C PHE A 21 -2.87 -1.19 10.38
N ALA A 22 -1.95 -0.88 11.30
CA ALA A 22 -1.78 -1.61 12.56
C ALA A 22 -3.06 -1.68 13.41
N THR A 23 -3.87 -0.62 13.42
CA THR A 23 -5.13 -0.56 14.19
C THR A 23 -6.28 -1.33 13.56
N LEU A 24 -6.16 -1.69 12.28
CA LEU A 24 -7.17 -2.44 11.53
C LEU A 24 -6.87 -3.93 11.49
N LYS A 25 -5.62 -4.32 11.76
CA LYS A 25 -5.19 -5.72 11.78
C LYS A 25 -5.86 -6.51 12.91
N ASP A 26 -6.24 -7.75 12.62
CA ASP A 26 -6.67 -8.73 13.63
C ASP A 26 -5.49 -9.24 14.48
N GLU A 27 -5.77 -10.10 15.46
CA GLU A 27 -4.74 -10.77 16.27
C GLU A 27 -3.73 -11.60 15.46
N LEU A 28 -4.14 -12.06 14.28
CA LEU A 28 -3.27 -12.80 13.36
C LEU A 28 -2.47 -11.85 12.47
N GLY A 29 -2.77 -10.55 12.47
CA GLY A 29 -2.14 -9.49 11.70
C GLY A 29 -2.69 -9.32 10.28
N ASN A 30 -3.91 -9.77 10.00
CA ASN A 30 -4.61 -9.58 8.73
C ASN A 30 -5.45 -8.30 8.76
N VAL A 31 -5.44 -7.55 7.66
CA VAL A 31 -6.36 -6.43 7.45
C VAL A 31 -7.76 -6.92 7.06
N PRO A 32 -8.83 -6.10 7.25
CA PRO A 32 -10.17 -6.42 6.79
C PRO A 32 -10.23 -6.80 5.31
N ILE A 33 -11.11 -7.74 4.96
CA ILE A 33 -11.24 -8.27 3.59
C ILE A 33 -11.67 -7.16 2.61
N GLU A 34 -12.43 -6.18 3.09
CA GLU A 34 -12.91 -5.02 2.34
C GLU A 34 -11.73 -4.21 1.79
N ILE A 35 -10.64 -4.07 2.55
CA ILE A 35 -9.42 -3.35 2.13
C ILE A 35 -8.74 -4.05 0.94
N GLN A 36 -8.89 -5.37 0.83
CA GLN A 36 -8.36 -6.16 -0.31
C GLN A 36 -9.16 -5.94 -1.60
N ASN A 37 -10.33 -5.31 -1.51
CA ASN A 37 -11.24 -5.04 -2.61
C ASN A 37 -11.43 -3.55 -2.86
N ASP A 38 -10.83 -2.69 -2.05
CA ASP A 38 -10.97 -1.24 -2.17
C ASP A 38 -9.96 -0.67 -3.18
N ALA A 39 -10.46 -0.24 -4.33
CA ALA A 39 -9.64 0.29 -5.41
C ALA A 39 -8.85 1.54 -4.98
N PHE A 40 -9.46 2.41 -4.15
CA PHE A 40 -8.83 3.64 -3.68
C PHE A 40 -7.62 3.37 -2.77
N ILE A 41 -7.75 2.51 -1.76
CA ILE A 41 -6.64 2.12 -0.88
C ILE A 41 -5.52 1.49 -1.69
N ASN A 42 -5.85 0.57 -2.60
CA ASN A 42 -4.84 -0.10 -3.42
C ASN A 42 -4.14 0.86 -4.39
N GLY A 43 -4.88 1.82 -4.96
CA GLY A 43 -4.33 2.92 -5.74
C GLY A 43 -3.39 3.80 -4.92
N ALA A 44 -3.78 4.15 -3.69
CA ALA A 44 -2.97 4.91 -2.75
C ALA A 44 -1.67 4.19 -2.38
N ILE A 45 -1.72 2.88 -2.12
CA ILE A 45 -0.54 2.06 -1.82
C ILE A 45 0.46 2.13 -2.98
N VAL A 46 -0.02 1.92 -4.21
CA VAL A 46 0.81 2.00 -5.43
C VAL A 46 1.39 3.40 -5.60
N GLY A 47 0.56 4.44 -5.46
CA GLY A 47 0.97 5.84 -5.62
C GLY A 47 2.04 6.27 -4.61
N VAL A 48 1.93 5.84 -3.35
CA VAL A 48 2.95 6.10 -2.33
C VAL A 48 4.28 5.44 -2.72
N CYS A 49 4.24 4.17 -3.16
CA CYS A 49 5.46 3.46 -3.56
C CYS A 49 6.13 4.11 -4.77
N ASP A 50 5.33 4.48 -5.78
CA ASP A 50 5.81 5.14 -7.00
C ASP A 50 6.48 6.47 -6.67
N ALA A 51 5.77 7.32 -5.93
CA ALA A 51 6.27 8.64 -5.62
C ALA A 51 7.44 8.61 -4.62
N TYR A 52 7.51 7.63 -3.71
CA TYR A 52 8.70 7.40 -2.88
C TYR A 52 9.91 7.02 -3.75
N LEU A 53 9.75 6.10 -4.70
CA LEU A 53 10.83 5.69 -5.58
C LEU A 53 11.30 6.82 -6.50
N ASP A 54 10.38 7.66 -6.97
CA ASP A 54 10.72 8.86 -7.75
C ASP A 54 11.53 9.86 -6.92
N GLN A 55 11.19 10.07 -5.64
CA GLN A 55 12.00 10.89 -4.73
C GLN A 55 13.41 10.35 -4.52
N GLN A 56 13.57 9.02 -4.52
CA GLN A 56 14.87 8.35 -4.44
C GLN A 56 15.55 8.20 -5.83
N GLN A 57 14.98 8.75 -6.90
CA GLN A 57 15.49 8.67 -8.27
C GLN A 57 15.63 7.22 -8.79
N VAL A 58 14.74 6.33 -8.36
CA VAL A 58 14.72 4.91 -8.74
C VAL A 58 13.64 4.66 -9.79
N HIS A 59 14.02 4.67 -11.07
CA HIS A 59 13.06 4.51 -12.19
C HIS A 59 13.05 3.11 -12.81
N LYS A 60 13.83 2.16 -12.28
CA LYS A 60 13.91 0.80 -12.85
C LYS A 60 12.64 0.02 -12.52
N LYS A 61 11.93 -0.45 -13.56
CA LYS A 61 10.70 -1.25 -13.41
C LYS A 61 10.84 -2.46 -12.47
N SER A 62 11.98 -3.16 -12.52
CA SER A 62 12.22 -4.30 -11.63
C SER A 62 12.35 -3.89 -10.16
N SER A 63 12.91 -2.72 -9.87
CA SER A 63 13.01 -2.21 -8.50
C SER A 63 11.63 -1.83 -7.97
N ARG A 64 10.81 -1.20 -8.81
CA ARG A 64 9.40 -0.91 -8.51
C ARG A 64 8.61 -2.17 -8.18
N ALA A 65 8.69 -3.20 -9.03
CA ALA A 65 8.01 -4.47 -8.82
C ALA A 65 8.39 -5.10 -7.46
N LEU A 66 9.69 -5.20 -7.16
CA LEU A 66 10.17 -5.77 -5.89
C LEU A 66 9.69 -5.00 -4.65
N ILE A 67 9.49 -3.69 -4.77
CA ILE A 67 8.99 -2.84 -3.68
C ILE A 67 7.50 -3.03 -3.50
N LEU A 68 6.74 -3.05 -4.59
CA LEU A 68 5.30 -3.32 -4.54
C LEU A 68 5.04 -4.70 -3.98
N ASP A 69 5.71 -5.75 -4.48
CA ASP A 69 5.58 -7.12 -3.97
C ASP A 69 5.78 -7.16 -2.46
N ALA A 70 6.85 -6.54 -1.96
CA ALA A 70 7.13 -6.49 -0.53
C ALA A 70 6.06 -5.78 0.30
N VAL A 71 5.53 -4.67 -0.20
CA VAL A 71 4.49 -3.90 0.48
C VAL A 71 3.17 -4.65 0.48
N PHE A 72 2.76 -5.22 -0.66
CA PHE A 72 1.55 -6.04 -0.76
C PHE A 72 1.66 -7.30 0.11
N GLU A 73 2.83 -7.95 0.18
CA GLU A 73 3.08 -9.08 1.10
C GLU A 73 2.95 -8.66 2.57
N GLU A 74 3.46 -7.50 2.97
CA GLU A 74 3.35 -7.02 4.35
C GLU A 74 1.90 -6.71 4.76
N ILE A 75 1.10 -6.15 3.84
CA ILE A 75 -0.28 -5.75 4.13
C ILE A 75 -1.23 -6.95 4.05
N TYR A 76 -1.14 -7.72 2.95
CA TYR A 76 -2.14 -8.73 2.57
C TYR A 76 -1.65 -10.17 2.72
N ARG A 77 -0.35 -10.36 2.97
CA ARG A 77 0.24 -11.68 3.25
C ARG A 77 -0.07 -12.69 2.13
N ARG A 78 -0.87 -13.71 2.45
CA ARG A 78 -1.25 -14.79 1.53
C ARG A 78 -2.08 -14.28 0.36
N GLU A 79 -2.84 -13.21 0.56
CA GLU A 79 -3.73 -12.63 -0.44
C GLU A 79 -3.04 -11.62 -1.36
N SER A 80 -1.76 -11.34 -1.12
CA SER A 80 -0.98 -10.33 -1.88
C SER A 80 -1.05 -10.52 -3.39
N VAL A 81 -0.86 -11.74 -3.89
CA VAL A 81 -0.91 -12.03 -5.34
C VAL A 81 -2.30 -11.77 -5.92
N GLN A 82 -3.36 -12.11 -5.18
CA GLN A 82 -4.72 -11.86 -5.62
C GLN A 82 -5.02 -10.37 -5.69
N VAL A 83 -4.59 -9.59 -4.68
CA VAL A 83 -4.76 -8.14 -4.67
C VAL A 83 -3.96 -7.47 -5.80
N GLN A 84 -2.73 -7.92 -6.05
CA GLN A 84 -1.92 -7.41 -7.15
C GLN A 84 -2.56 -7.67 -8.52
N THR A 85 -3.25 -8.80 -8.69
CA THR A 85 -4.03 -9.07 -9.92
C THR A 85 -5.16 -8.04 -10.10
N LYS A 86 -5.87 -7.68 -9.02
CA LYS A 86 -6.90 -6.62 -9.07
C LYS A 86 -6.31 -5.25 -9.37
N VAL A 87 -5.13 -4.94 -8.84
CA VAL A 87 -4.40 -3.70 -9.16
C VAL A 87 -4.12 -3.60 -10.65
N ASP A 88 -3.67 -4.68 -11.27
CA ASP A 88 -3.48 -4.71 -12.72
C ASP A 88 -4.80 -4.52 -13.47
N ASP A 89 -5.88 -5.16 -13.01
CA ASP A 89 -7.23 -5.00 -13.59
C ASP A 89 -7.75 -3.56 -13.49
N TRP A 90 -7.66 -2.93 -12.30
CA TRP A 90 -8.09 -1.54 -12.08
C TRP A 90 -7.28 -0.55 -12.93
N PHE A 91 -5.97 -0.80 -13.08
CA PHE A 91 -5.12 0.00 -13.95
C PHE A 91 -5.57 -0.10 -15.41
N GLN A 92 -5.84 -1.33 -15.91
CA GLN A 92 -6.30 -1.55 -17.29
C GLN A 92 -7.68 -0.95 -17.55
N GLN A 93 -8.57 -1.00 -16.57
CA GLN A 93 -9.94 -0.49 -16.66
C GLN A 93 -10.04 1.03 -16.48
N GLN A 94 -8.94 1.70 -16.15
CA GLN A 94 -8.95 3.13 -15.81
C GLN A 94 -9.90 3.43 -14.64
N ASP A 95 -9.88 2.57 -13.61
CA ASP A 95 -10.76 2.71 -12.46
C ASP A 95 -10.56 4.06 -11.76
N SER A 96 -11.64 4.85 -11.68
CA SER A 96 -11.55 6.22 -11.18
C SER A 96 -11.13 6.30 -9.71
N ALA A 97 -11.58 5.34 -8.88
CA ALA A 97 -11.24 5.34 -7.46
C ALA A 97 -9.77 4.96 -7.26
N PHE A 98 -9.27 3.99 -8.03
CA PHE A 98 -7.85 3.63 -8.06
C PHE A 98 -6.97 4.82 -8.43
N PHE A 99 -7.27 5.50 -9.53
CA PHE A 99 -6.46 6.64 -9.97
C PHE A 99 -6.58 7.87 -9.04
N GLU A 100 -7.73 8.06 -8.37
CA GLU A 100 -7.87 9.09 -7.35
C GLU A 100 -6.97 8.80 -6.13
N GLY A 101 -6.97 7.56 -5.63
CA GLY A 101 -6.08 7.14 -4.54
C GLY A 101 -4.60 7.29 -4.91
N HIS A 102 -4.23 6.88 -6.12
CA HIS A 102 -2.86 7.03 -6.65
C HIS A 102 -2.43 8.50 -6.72
N LYS A 103 -3.31 9.38 -7.20
CA LYS A 103 -3.05 10.81 -7.28
C LYS A 103 -2.93 11.45 -5.90
N GLN A 104 -3.81 11.09 -4.96
CA GLN A 104 -3.79 11.64 -3.60
C GLN A 104 -2.46 11.33 -2.89
N ALA A 105 -1.90 10.14 -3.13
CA ALA A 105 -0.58 9.77 -2.63
C ALA A 105 0.50 10.76 -3.07
N SER A 106 0.45 11.27 -4.31
CA SER A 106 1.43 12.23 -4.85
C SER A 106 1.36 13.60 -4.15
N THR A 107 0.21 13.98 -3.60
CA THR A 107 0.02 15.26 -2.87
C THR A 107 0.35 15.17 -1.38
N GLY A 108 0.44 13.96 -0.82
CA GLY A 108 0.63 13.72 0.61
C GLY A 108 2.08 13.58 1.10
N ILE A 109 3.07 13.70 0.20
CA ILE A 109 4.48 13.35 0.49
C ILE A 109 5.34 14.55 0.88
N GLU A 110 4.76 15.58 1.50
CA GLU A 110 5.58 16.68 2.02
C GLU A 110 6.50 16.24 3.16
N HIS A 111 6.24 15.13 3.85
CA HIS A 111 7.21 14.55 4.79
C HIS A 111 7.29 13.03 4.64
N SER A 112 8.51 12.56 4.43
CA SER A 112 8.91 11.15 4.52
C SER A 112 8.17 10.45 5.66
N ALA A 113 7.39 9.43 5.30
CA ALA A 113 6.94 8.37 6.21
C ALA A 113 5.90 8.73 7.28
N ARG A 114 4.90 9.57 7.01
CA ARG A 114 3.64 9.48 7.76
C ARG A 114 2.46 9.29 6.81
N LEU A 115 2.13 8.02 6.59
CA LEU A 115 0.86 7.55 6.01
C LEU A 115 -0.35 7.86 6.92
N LYS A 116 -0.28 8.94 7.70
CA LYS A 116 -1.31 9.34 8.66
C LYS A 116 -2.64 9.58 7.96
N TRP A 117 -2.61 10.26 6.80
CA TRP A 117 -3.82 10.50 6.01
C TRP A 117 -4.47 9.18 5.54
N LEU A 118 -3.66 8.20 5.12
CA LEU A 118 -4.16 6.91 4.65
C LEU A 118 -4.67 6.07 5.83
N SER A 119 -3.99 6.13 6.97
CA SER A 119 -4.40 5.48 8.21
C SER A 119 -5.72 6.06 8.72
N GLU A 120 -5.86 7.39 8.74
CA GLU A 120 -7.10 8.08 9.13
C GLU A 120 -8.23 7.75 8.17
N PHE A 121 -7.98 7.78 6.86
CA PHE A 121 -8.96 7.38 5.86
C PHE A 121 -9.40 5.93 6.08
N ALA A 122 -8.47 5.00 6.26
CA ALA A 122 -8.80 3.60 6.45
C ALA A 122 -9.59 3.38 7.76
N GLN A 123 -9.23 4.04 8.86
CA GLN A 123 -9.97 3.95 10.13
C GLN A 123 -11.38 4.54 10.09
N GLN A 124 -11.62 5.53 9.21
CA GLN A 124 -12.95 6.13 9.04
C GLN A 124 -13.87 5.30 8.14
N ASN A 125 -13.31 4.48 7.24
CA ASN A 125 -14.07 3.76 6.22
C ASN A 125 -14.15 2.25 6.44
N PHE A 126 -13.30 1.67 7.31
CA PHE A 126 -13.27 0.24 7.57
C PHE A 126 -13.31 -0.05 9.06
N GLU A 127 -14.07 -1.09 9.43
CA GLU A 127 -14.02 -1.65 10.78
C GLU A 127 -12.78 -2.52 10.96
N SER A 128 -12.26 -2.60 12.18
CA SER A 128 -11.15 -3.51 12.50
C SER A 128 -11.56 -4.96 12.27
N ALA A 129 -10.65 -5.79 11.79
CA ALA A 129 -10.88 -7.22 11.55
C ALA A 129 -11.21 -7.99 12.85
N ASN A 130 -10.97 -7.40 14.02
CA ASN A 130 -11.34 -7.97 15.33
C ASN A 130 -12.87 -7.97 15.60
N ASN A 131 -13.68 -7.23 14.84
CA ASN A 131 -15.12 -7.14 15.06
C ASN A 131 -15.94 -8.21 14.31
N LEU A 132 -15.31 -9.21 13.70
CA LEU A 132 -16.00 -10.41 13.23
C LEU A 132 -16.39 -11.27 14.45
N ILE A 133 -17.45 -10.85 15.14
CA ILE A 133 -18.23 -11.74 16.00
C ILE A 133 -18.87 -12.77 15.05
N LEU A 134 -18.30 -13.98 15.04
CA LEU A 134 -18.92 -15.18 14.48
C LEU A 134 -20.22 -15.52 15.21
#